data_AF-A0A6G3R0W0-F1
#
_entry.id   AF-A0A6G3R0W0-F1
#
_cell.length_a   1.000
_cell.length_b   1.000
_cell.length_c   1.000
_cell.angle_alpha   90.00
_cell.angle_beta   90.00
_cell.angle_gamma   90.00
#
_symmetry.space_group_name_H-M   'P 1'
#
loop_
_entity.id
_entity.type
_entity.pdbx_description
1 polymer ?
#
loop_
_entity_poly.entity_id
_entity_poly.type
_entity_poly.pdbx_seq_one_letter_code
_entity_poly.pdbx_strand_id
1 'polypeptide(L)' 'ILDVCLVVGALAEPAPAELRSFLNLGAMVPTVGSGPGGPFDRSHRGFVHGPAAAAVILESAGSAARRD' A
#
# COMPACT_ATOMS: atom_id res chain seq x y z
N ILE A 1 22.29 -4.91 17.05
CA ILE A 1 21.97 -3.58 16.46
C ILE A 1 22.35 -3.66 14.99
N LEU A 2 21.49 -3.18 14.08
CA LEU A 2 21.71 -3.18 12.63
C LEU A 2 21.98 -1.75 12.15
N ASP A 3 22.90 -1.58 11.19
CA ASP A 3 23.26 -0.27 10.63
C ASP A 3 22.45 0.10 9.38
N VAL A 4 21.96 -0.88 8.63
CA VAL A 4 21.17 -0.69 7.41
C VAL A 4 20.00 -1.68 7.41
N CYS A 5 18.81 -1.23 7.01
CA CYS A 5 17.60 -2.02 6.92
C CYS A 5 16.83 -1.68 5.64
N LEU A 6 16.52 -2.68 4.82
CA LEU A 6 15.58 -2.55 3.71
C LEU A 6 14.15 -2.74 4.24
N VAL A 7 13.35 -1.68 4.19
CA VAL A 7 11.92 -1.71 4.50
C VAL A 7 11.16 -1.87 3.20
N VAL A 8 10.23 -2.82 3.14
CA VAL A 8 9.39 -3.11 1.97
C VAL A 8 7.93 -2.95 2.35
N GLY A 9 7.16 -2.25 1.53
CA GLY A 9 5.71 -2.12 1.62
C GLY A 9 5.04 -2.93 0.50
N ALA A 10 4.00 -3.68 0.88
CA ALA A 10 3.26 -4.63 0.03
C ALA A 10 4.16 -5.70 -0.60
N LEU A 11 4.39 -6.80 0.14
CA LEU A 11 5.23 -7.92 -0.31
C LEU A 11 4.59 -8.74 -1.44
N ALA A 12 3.25 -8.76 -1.50
CA ALA A 12 2.50 -9.58 -2.43
C ALA A 12 1.15 -8.94 -2.78
N GLU A 13 0.70 -9.24 -4.00
CA GLU A 13 -0.64 -8.91 -4.46
C GLU A 13 -1.67 -9.86 -3.83
N PRO A 14 -2.84 -9.35 -3.40
CA PRO A 14 -3.92 -10.19 -2.90
C PRO A 14 -4.46 -11.09 -4.01
N ALA A 15 -4.77 -12.33 -3.66
CA ALA A 15 -5.41 -13.27 -4.56
C ALA A 15 -6.83 -12.80 -4.95
N PRO A 16 -7.37 -13.26 -6.10
CA PRO A 16 -8.73 -12.90 -6.52
C PRO A 16 -9.81 -13.16 -5.47
N ALA A 17 -9.65 -14.21 -4.66
CA ALA A 17 -10.58 -14.53 -3.56
C ALA A 17 -10.53 -13.51 -2.43
N GLU A 18 -9.35 -12.96 -2.12
CA GLU A 18 -9.18 -11.91 -1.10
C GLU A 18 -9.78 -10.60 -1.59
N LEU A 19 -9.53 -10.22 -2.84
CA LEU A 19 -10.19 -9.09 -3.50
C LEU A 19 -11.72 -9.23 -3.48
N ARG A 20 -12.24 -10.42 -3.80
CA ARG A 20 -13.68 -10.68 -3.72
C ARG A 20 -14.22 -10.54 -2.30
N SER A 21 -13.44 -10.92 -1.30
CA SER A 21 -13.82 -10.80 0.11
C SER A 21 -13.94 -9.33 0.51
N PHE A 22 -13.03 -8.46 0.07
CA PHE A 22 -13.15 -7.01 0.31
C PHE A 22 -14.37 -6.37 -0.36
N LEU A 23 -14.75 -6.83 -1.56
CA LEU A 23 -16.00 -6.42 -2.20
C LEU A 23 -17.22 -6.85 -1.38
N ASN A 24 -17.25 -8.11 -0.93
CA ASN A 24 -18.37 -8.65 -0.17
C ASN A 24 -18.53 -7.95 1.20
N LEU A 25 -17.43 -7.50 1.81
CA LEU A 25 -17.43 -6.73 3.05
C LEU A 25 -17.82 -5.25 2.84
N GLY A 26 -17.95 -4.79 1.59
CA GLY A 26 -18.20 -3.37 1.27
C GLY A 26 -17.02 -2.44 1.55
N ALA A 27 -15.83 -3.00 1.79
CA ALA A 27 -14.62 -2.22 2.05
C ALA A 27 -13.99 -1.67 0.76
N MET A 28 -14.13 -2.42 -0.34
CA MET A 28 -13.60 -2.08 -1.65
C MET A 28 -14.72 -1.78 -2.65
N VAL A 29 -14.45 -0.87 -3.58
CA VAL A 29 -15.33 -0.59 -4.72
C VAL A 29 -14.92 -1.39 -5.96
N PRO A 30 -15.89 -1.81 -6.81
CA PRO A 30 -15.57 -2.39 -8.11
C PRO A 30 -14.80 -1.38 -8.99
N THR A 31 -13.81 -1.86 -9.74
CA THR A 31 -12.98 -1.06 -10.65
C THR A 31 -13.64 -0.74 -12.00
N VAL A 32 -14.89 -1.18 -12.21
CA VAL A 32 -15.66 -0.88 -13.42
C VAL A 32 -16.52 0.38 -13.23
N GLY A 33 -16.28 1.41 -14.05
CA GLY A 33 -17.02 2.68 -14.03
C GLY A 33 -16.20 3.87 -13.51
N SER A 34 -16.86 5.00 -13.18
CA SER A 34 -16.20 6.06 -12.41
C SER A 34 -15.90 5.53 -11.01
N GLY A 35 -14.63 5.56 -10.63
CA GLY A 35 -14.19 5.21 -9.28
C GLY A 35 -14.93 6.04 -8.21
N PRO A 36 -14.81 5.67 -6.92
CA PRO A 36 -15.42 6.44 -5.85
C PRO A 36 -14.87 7.88 -5.85
N GLY A 37 -15.55 8.77 -5.12
CA GLY A 37 -14.90 10.01 -4.71
C GLY A 37 -13.56 9.73 -4.03
N GLY A 38 -12.65 10.70 -4.10
CA GLY A 38 -11.35 10.61 -3.45
C GLY A 38 -11.49 10.46 -1.93
N PRO A 39 -10.37 10.24 -1.22
CA PRO A 39 -10.36 10.21 0.24
C PRO A 39 -11.06 11.46 0.79
N PHE A 40 -11.97 11.26 1.75
CA PHE A 40 -12.75 12.30 2.44
C PHE A 40 -13.82 13.04 1.60
N ASP A 41 -14.03 12.67 0.33
CA ASP A 41 -15.17 13.18 -0.43
C ASP A 41 -16.49 12.67 0.12
N ARG A 42 -17.56 13.48 0.07
CA ARG A 42 -18.92 13.03 0.43
C ARG A 42 -19.40 11.81 -0.38
N SER A 43 -18.79 11.58 -1.54
CA SER A 43 -19.06 10.45 -2.44
C SER A 43 -18.09 9.28 -2.26
N HIS A 44 -17.22 9.29 -1.24
CA HIS A 44 -16.34 8.16 -0.94
C HIS A 44 -17.17 6.90 -0.64
N ARG A 45 -16.77 5.73 -1.15
CA ARG A 45 -17.52 4.46 -0.96
C ARG A 45 -16.65 3.24 -0.66
N GLY A 46 -15.45 3.47 -0.11
CA GLY A 46 -14.46 2.43 0.14
C GLY A 46 -13.17 2.69 -0.63
N PHE A 47 -12.20 1.79 -0.50
CA PHE A 47 -10.93 1.88 -1.22
C PHE A 47 -11.04 1.31 -2.64
N VAL A 48 -10.14 1.73 -3.52
CA VAL A 48 -9.93 1.15 -4.84
C VAL A 48 -8.71 0.25 -4.76
N HIS A 49 -8.77 -0.95 -5.35
CA HIS A 49 -7.57 -1.78 -5.47
C HIS A 49 -6.55 -1.10 -6.40
N GLY A 50 -5.42 -0.69 -5.84
CA GLY A 50 -4.29 -0.12 -6.55
C GLY A 50 -3.06 -1.01 -6.38
N PRO A 51 -2.78 -1.94 -7.30
CA PRO A 51 -1.63 -2.83 -7.21
C PRO A 51 -0.34 -2.01 -7.25
N ALA A 52 0.47 -2.09 -6.18
CA ALA A 52 1.69 -1.31 -6.02
C ALA A 52 2.61 -1.93 -4.96
N ALA A 53 3.91 -1.70 -5.10
CA ALA A 53 4.93 -2.03 -4.11
C ALA A 53 5.92 -0.87 -3.95
N ALA A 54 6.55 -0.78 -2.78
CA ALA A 54 7.55 0.24 -2.49
C ALA A 54 8.64 -0.30 -1.55
N ALA A 55 9.83 0.29 -1.61
CA ALA A 55 10.89 -0.01 -0.66
C ALA A 55 11.69 1.25 -0.29
N VAL A 56 12.19 1.29 0.95
CA VAL A 56 13.02 2.37 1.49
C VAL A 56 14.18 1.75 2.28
N ILE A 57 15.37 2.33 2.15
CA ILE A 57 16.51 1.98 2.99
C ILE A 57 16.53 2.92 4.19
N LEU A 58 16.49 2.34 5.39
CA LEU A 58 16.79 3.05 6.63
C LEU A 58 18.22 2.75 7.02
N GLU A 59 18.97 3.80 7.34
CA GLU A 59 20.37 3.70 7.74
C GLU A 59 20.60 4.45 9.07
N SER A 60 21.49 3.92 9.91
CA SER A 60 21.92 4.59 11.13
C SER A 60 22.74 5.84 10.77
N ALA A 61 22.59 6.94 11.52
CA ALA A 61 23.33 8.17 11.23
C ALA A 61 24.86 7.95 11.24
N GLY A 62 25.37 7.06 12.10
CA GLY A 62 26.78 6.70 12.15
C GLY A 62 27.26 5.90 10.94
N SER A 63 26.42 5.03 10.37
CA SER A 63 26.73 4.34 9.11
C SER A 63 26.73 5.32 7.95
N ALA A 64 25.69 6.16 7.88
CA ALA A 64 25.55 7.21 6.88
C ALA A 64 26.79 8.14 6.84
N ALA A 65 27.27 8.57 7.99
CA ALA A 65 28.45 9.45 8.08
C ALA A 65 29.78 8.77 7.70
N ARG A 66 29.88 7.43 7.71
CA ARG A 66 31.10 6.71 7.29
C ARG A 66 31.16 6.44 5.79
N ARG A 67 30.02 6.53 5.08
CA ARG A 67 29.94 6.28 3.64
C ARG A 67 30.27 7.54 2.83
N ASP A 68 30.00 8.73 3.39
CA ASP A 68 30.20 10.05 2.79
C ASP A 68 31.65 10.54 3.03
#